data_AF-A0A955UJ76-F1
#
_entry.id   AF-A0A955UJ76-F1
#
_cell.length_a   1.000
_cell.length_b   1.000
_cell.length_c   1.000
_cell.angle_alpha   90.00
_cell.angle_beta   90.00
_cell.angle_gamma   90.00
#
_symmetry.space_group_name_H-M   'P 1'
#
loop_
_entity.id
_entity.type
_entity.pdbx_description
1 polymer ?
#
loop_
_entity_poly.entity_id
_entity_poly.type
_entity_poly.pdbx_seq_one_letter_code
_entity_poly.pdbx_strand_id
1 'polypeptide(L)'
;MSDAADAERDRTSGWTGGQYSLYRVLLAVGLAGAIATGLPAGASGLSLVGGAAALAGCGALAVGWRDRIVAVLLGVGVVARATTMETTWPGGRWLDGPGVGLATFGVLLLLHACVPPAPFGSLDARGRIDPRGGWQRPRWLGDLAWAFVVLVVARGAAVSLLGLSPEADLPSPGIGRASAGLELALALGGLARGLRPRLWLALGLWHVGWWAAFAATSPDPCPFLLLMLFAADPGWWPGRSAALADLRTTRRDETGTAPHAVLYYDGDCGFCHRSVRVVLSEETGTPEPLRLRFAPLQSAHFTRHVASRPDVDVDALPDSIVLRLEDGRLLTRSAAALEIAARLGGAWRVLARLLGALPSAWLDAAYDAIARVRKRIFAAPKDACPILPPDLRTRFDY
;
A
#
# COMPACT_ATOMS: atom_id res chain seq x y z
N MET A 1 22.76 8.25 -21.71
CA MET A 1 22.42 7.50 -20.48
C MET A 1 21.40 8.22 -19.60
N SER A 2 21.44 9.56 -19.45
CA SER A 2 20.39 10.33 -18.75
C SER A 2 19.01 10.16 -19.39
N ASP A 3 18.89 10.45 -20.70
CA ASP A 3 17.60 10.45 -21.39
C ASP A 3 16.84 9.11 -21.35
N ALA A 4 17.57 7.99 -21.36
CA ALA A 4 16.97 6.65 -21.26
C ALA A 4 16.51 6.32 -19.83
N ALA A 5 17.26 6.75 -18.82
CA ALA A 5 16.88 6.59 -17.41
C ALA A 5 15.71 7.51 -17.03
N ASP A 6 15.68 8.71 -17.59
CA ASP A 6 14.59 9.68 -17.43
C ASP A 6 13.32 9.22 -18.16
N ALA A 7 13.45 8.67 -19.37
CA ALA A 7 12.34 8.07 -20.10
C ALA A 7 11.77 6.79 -19.46
N GLU A 8 12.61 5.97 -18.81
CA GLU A 8 12.16 4.79 -18.06
C GLU A 8 11.46 5.20 -16.76
N ARG A 9 12.03 6.18 -16.04
CA ARG A 9 11.41 6.78 -14.86
C ARG A 9 10.05 7.39 -15.19
N ASP A 10 9.87 7.90 -16.41
CA ASP A 10 8.60 8.45 -16.88
C ASP A 10 7.52 7.39 -17.19
N ARG A 11 7.87 6.10 -17.27
CA ARG A 11 6.95 5.00 -17.58
C ARG A 11 6.43 4.24 -16.36
N THR A 12 7.09 4.38 -15.21
CA THR A 12 6.79 3.58 -14.01
C THR A 12 6.29 4.42 -12.83
N SER A 13 5.29 3.89 -12.13
CA SER A 13 4.67 4.59 -10.98
C SER A 13 5.46 4.35 -9.70
N GLY A 14 5.22 5.15 -8.66
CA GLY A 14 5.89 5.02 -7.35
C GLY A 14 5.46 3.81 -6.51
N TRP A 15 4.73 2.86 -7.08
CA TRP A 15 4.34 1.63 -6.39
C TRP A 15 5.51 0.65 -6.29
N THR A 16 5.70 0.13 -5.09
CA THR A 16 6.55 -1.03 -4.80
C THR A 16 5.73 -2.30 -4.72
N GLY A 17 6.39 -3.45 -4.82
CA GLY A 17 5.72 -4.75 -4.68
C GLY A 17 5.05 -4.92 -3.31
N GLY A 18 5.69 -4.48 -2.22
CA GLY A 18 5.10 -4.58 -0.89
C GLY A 18 3.88 -3.68 -0.70
N GLN A 19 3.95 -2.41 -1.12
CA GLN A 19 2.79 -1.50 -1.10
C GLN A 19 1.62 -2.09 -1.91
N TYR A 20 1.90 -2.65 -3.08
CA TYR A 20 0.87 -3.26 -3.90
C TYR A 20 0.28 -4.53 -3.28
N SER A 21 1.10 -5.35 -2.60
CA SER A 21 0.59 -6.49 -1.84
C SER A 21 -0.36 -6.07 -0.71
N LEU A 22 -0.11 -4.95 -0.03
CA LEU A 22 -1.06 -4.40 0.95
C LEU A 22 -2.39 -4.01 0.28
N TYR A 23 -2.32 -3.30 -0.86
CA TYR A 23 -3.50 -2.97 -1.64
C TYR A 23 -4.29 -4.23 -2.06
N ARG A 24 -3.60 -5.28 -2.55
CA ARG A 24 -4.23 -6.53 -2.96
C ARG A 24 -4.99 -7.20 -1.81
N VAL A 25 -4.43 -7.19 -0.60
CA VAL A 25 -5.12 -7.70 0.60
C VAL A 25 -6.38 -6.89 0.88
N LEU A 26 -6.32 -5.56 0.81
CA LEU A 26 -7.49 -4.70 1.00
C LEU A 26 -8.58 -4.97 -0.06
N LEU A 27 -8.19 -5.14 -1.32
CA LEU A 27 -9.11 -5.51 -2.41
C LEU A 27 -9.80 -6.85 -2.13
N ALA A 28 -9.03 -7.87 -1.72
CA ALA A 28 -9.56 -9.19 -1.42
C ALA A 28 -10.50 -9.18 -0.21
N VAL A 29 -10.16 -8.43 0.86
CA VAL A 29 -11.00 -8.29 2.05
C VAL A 29 -12.29 -7.54 1.72
N GLY A 30 -12.20 -6.42 0.98
CA GLY A 30 -13.38 -5.66 0.55
C GLY A 30 -14.33 -6.49 -0.30
N LEU A 31 -13.80 -7.23 -1.27
CA LEU A 31 -14.59 -8.14 -2.11
C LEU A 31 -15.21 -9.28 -1.30
N ALA A 32 -14.46 -9.88 -0.37
CA ALA A 32 -14.98 -10.92 0.51
C ALA A 32 -16.13 -10.41 1.37
N GLY A 33 -16.02 -9.19 1.91
CA GLY A 33 -17.10 -8.52 2.63
C GLY A 33 -18.35 -8.34 1.77
N ALA A 34 -18.19 -7.83 0.54
CA ALA A 34 -19.29 -7.66 -0.40
C ALA A 34 -19.95 -8.99 -0.82
N ILE A 35 -19.17 -10.06 -0.97
CA ILE A 35 -19.71 -11.41 -1.24
C ILE A 35 -20.50 -11.92 -0.03
N ALA A 36 -19.96 -11.78 1.18
CA ALA A 36 -20.58 -12.28 2.40
C ALA A 36 -21.92 -11.57 2.70
N THR A 37 -21.99 -10.25 2.53
CA THR A 37 -23.23 -9.48 2.74
C THR A 37 -24.23 -9.66 1.60
N GLY A 38 -23.76 -10.01 0.40
CA GLY A 38 -24.62 -10.27 -0.75
C GLY A 38 -25.30 -11.64 -0.76
N LEU A 39 -24.90 -12.59 0.08
CA LEU A 39 -25.53 -13.92 0.12
C LEU A 39 -26.95 -13.84 0.72
N PRO A 40 -28.00 -14.29 0.01
CA PRO A 40 -29.36 -14.21 0.51
C PRO A 40 -29.57 -15.10 1.74
N ALA A 41 -30.41 -14.66 2.66
CA ALA A 41 -30.82 -15.46 3.82
C ALA A 41 -31.50 -16.76 3.33
N GLY A 42 -30.97 -17.92 3.74
CA GLY A 42 -31.43 -19.23 3.26
C GLY A 42 -30.78 -19.72 1.97
N ALA A 43 -29.67 -19.10 1.53
CA ALA A 43 -28.87 -19.59 0.40
C ALA A 43 -28.56 -21.09 0.55
N SER A 44 -28.91 -21.86 -0.48
CA SER A 44 -28.70 -23.31 -0.52
C SER A 44 -28.21 -23.76 -1.90
N GLY A 45 -27.69 -24.99 -1.96
CA GLY A 45 -27.19 -25.60 -3.20
C GLY A 45 -26.09 -24.77 -3.86
N LEU A 46 -26.28 -24.48 -5.16
CA LEU A 46 -25.28 -23.83 -6.02
C LEU A 46 -24.88 -22.41 -5.56
N SER A 47 -25.79 -21.67 -4.91
CA SER A 47 -25.51 -20.31 -4.43
C SER A 47 -24.49 -20.31 -3.28
N LEU A 48 -24.61 -21.26 -2.35
CA LEU A 48 -23.69 -21.42 -1.24
C LEU A 48 -22.32 -21.92 -1.72
N VAL A 49 -22.31 -22.88 -2.66
CA VAL A 49 -21.07 -23.39 -3.27
C VAL A 49 -20.34 -22.28 -4.04
N GLY A 50 -21.05 -21.49 -4.83
CA GLY A 50 -20.50 -20.35 -5.55
C GLY A 50 -19.93 -19.28 -4.61
N GLY A 51 -20.65 -18.95 -3.54
CA GLY A 51 -20.17 -18.02 -2.51
C GLY A 51 -18.91 -18.50 -1.80
N ALA A 52 -18.87 -19.78 -1.38
CA ALA A 52 -17.71 -20.37 -0.75
C ALA A 52 -16.49 -20.41 -1.69
N ALA A 53 -16.69 -20.77 -2.96
CA ALA A 53 -15.63 -20.74 -3.97
C ALA A 53 -15.09 -19.32 -4.20
N ALA A 54 -15.96 -18.31 -4.23
CA ALA A 54 -15.55 -16.92 -4.37
C ALA A 54 -14.78 -16.42 -3.14
N LEU A 55 -15.19 -16.77 -1.92
CA LEU A 55 -14.45 -16.46 -0.69
C LEU A 55 -13.07 -17.13 -0.65
N ALA A 56 -12.98 -18.39 -1.08
CA ALA A 56 -11.69 -19.07 -1.25
C ALA A 56 -10.80 -18.37 -2.28
N GLY A 57 -11.40 -17.91 -3.39
CA GLY A 57 -10.75 -17.05 -4.38
C GLY A 57 -10.22 -15.75 -3.77
N CYS A 58 -11.01 -15.06 -2.93
CA CYS A 58 -10.53 -13.89 -2.19
C CYS A 58 -9.33 -14.23 -1.29
N GLY A 59 -9.35 -15.38 -0.61
CA GLY A 59 -8.21 -15.86 0.18
C GLY A 59 -6.95 -16.04 -0.67
N ALA A 60 -7.08 -16.71 -1.83
CA ALA A 60 -6.00 -16.90 -2.79
C ALA A 60 -5.45 -15.56 -3.34
N LEU A 61 -6.35 -14.61 -3.66
CA LEU A 61 -6.00 -13.26 -4.06
C LEU A 61 -5.23 -12.54 -2.96
N ALA A 62 -5.70 -12.59 -1.70
CA ALA A 62 -5.07 -11.91 -0.57
C ALA A 62 -3.61 -12.37 -0.37
N VAL A 63 -3.38 -13.68 -0.34
CA VAL A 63 -2.03 -14.24 -0.16
C VAL A 63 -1.15 -14.09 -1.41
N GLY A 64 -1.74 -13.76 -2.56
CA GLY A 64 -1.00 -13.59 -3.81
C GLY A 64 -0.61 -14.91 -4.47
N TRP A 65 -1.52 -15.89 -4.48
CA TRP A 65 -1.34 -17.15 -5.18
C TRP A 65 -2.02 -17.11 -6.53
N ARG A 66 -1.25 -17.14 -7.62
CA ARG A 66 -1.77 -17.01 -9.00
C ARG A 66 -2.77 -15.86 -9.13
N ASP A 67 -2.46 -14.75 -8.46
CA ASP A 67 -3.40 -13.67 -8.13
C ASP A 67 -4.10 -13.08 -9.36
N ARG A 68 -3.39 -12.93 -10.49
CA ARG A 68 -4.00 -12.49 -11.75
C ARG A 68 -5.05 -13.45 -12.31
N ILE A 69 -4.78 -14.76 -12.29
CA ILE A 69 -5.74 -15.77 -12.78
C ILE A 69 -6.95 -15.78 -11.86
N VAL A 70 -6.70 -15.77 -10.55
CA VAL A 70 -7.75 -15.69 -9.53
C VAL A 70 -8.61 -14.44 -9.72
N ALA A 71 -8.00 -13.28 -10.00
CA ALA A 71 -8.74 -12.05 -10.25
C ALA A 71 -9.61 -12.11 -11.50
N VAL A 72 -9.14 -12.74 -12.59
CA VAL A 72 -9.97 -12.97 -13.79
C VAL A 72 -11.16 -13.87 -13.46
N LEU A 73 -10.94 -14.98 -12.75
CA LEU A 73 -12.01 -15.91 -12.36
C LEU A 73 -13.05 -15.24 -11.44
N LEU A 74 -12.59 -14.48 -10.44
CA LEU A 74 -13.45 -13.68 -9.57
C LEU A 74 -14.21 -12.62 -10.38
N GLY A 75 -13.57 -11.99 -11.37
CA GLY A 75 -14.18 -11.00 -12.25
C GLY A 75 -15.31 -11.58 -13.10
N VAL A 76 -15.11 -12.79 -13.66
CA VAL A 76 -16.17 -13.53 -14.36
C VAL A 76 -17.34 -13.82 -13.41
N GLY A 77 -17.05 -14.25 -12.19
CA GLY A 77 -18.08 -14.47 -11.15
C GLY A 77 -18.86 -13.20 -10.80
N VAL A 78 -18.18 -12.07 -10.69
CA VAL A 78 -18.78 -10.74 -10.48
C VAL A 78 -19.71 -10.35 -11.63
N VAL A 79 -19.29 -10.52 -12.88
CA VAL A 79 -20.11 -10.21 -14.07
C VAL A 79 -21.32 -11.16 -14.19
N ALA A 80 -21.12 -12.45 -13.96
CA ALA A 80 -22.20 -13.44 -13.95
C ALA A 80 -23.24 -13.12 -12.85
N ARG A 81 -22.78 -12.68 -11.68
CA ARG A 81 -23.67 -12.26 -10.59
C ARG A 81 -24.40 -10.96 -10.92
N ALA A 82 -23.73 -9.98 -11.52
CA ALA A 82 -24.34 -8.72 -11.94
C ALA A 82 -25.49 -8.98 -12.94
N THR A 83 -25.27 -9.84 -13.93
CA THR A 83 -26.27 -10.18 -14.97
C THR A 83 -27.43 -11.05 -14.45
N THR A 84 -27.19 -11.94 -13.48
CA THR A 84 -28.27 -12.72 -12.86
C THR A 84 -29.15 -11.90 -11.92
N MET A 85 -28.59 -10.94 -11.17
CA MET A 85 -29.38 -10.03 -10.33
C MET A 85 -30.35 -9.15 -11.13
N GLU A 86 -30.04 -8.85 -12.41
CA GLU A 86 -30.95 -8.16 -13.33
C GLU A 86 -32.24 -8.93 -13.59
N THR A 87 -32.23 -10.27 -13.48
CA THR A 87 -33.41 -11.10 -13.78
C THR A 87 -34.37 -11.26 -12.60
N THR A 88 -33.92 -11.02 -11.37
CA THR A 88 -34.70 -11.21 -10.13
C THR A 88 -35.18 -9.92 -9.49
N TRP A 89 -34.80 -8.74 -10.00
CA TRP A 89 -35.24 -7.44 -9.46
C TRP A 89 -36.24 -6.76 -10.40
N PRO A 90 -37.57 -6.86 -10.14
CA PRO A 90 -38.58 -6.16 -10.92
C PRO A 90 -38.58 -4.67 -10.52
N GLY A 91 -37.69 -3.91 -11.15
CA GLY A 91 -37.53 -2.48 -10.89
C GLY A 91 -36.29 -1.97 -11.59
N GLY A 92 -36.33 -1.92 -12.92
CA GLY A 92 -35.22 -1.54 -13.79
C GLY A 92 -34.58 -0.24 -13.35
N ARG A 93 -33.47 -0.35 -12.61
CA ARG A 93 -32.60 0.78 -12.26
C ARG A 93 -31.16 0.34 -12.31
N TRP A 94 -30.64 0.42 -13.53
CA TRP A 94 -29.22 0.41 -13.78
C TRP A 94 -28.48 1.50 -12.99
N LEU A 95 -29.16 2.56 -12.51
CA LEU A 95 -28.55 3.81 -12.04
C LEU A 95 -28.31 3.92 -10.51
N ASP A 96 -29.13 3.28 -9.66
CA ASP A 96 -29.05 3.41 -8.19
C ASP A 96 -28.96 2.08 -7.41
N GLY A 97 -28.76 0.95 -8.11
CA GLY A 97 -28.76 -0.37 -7.49
C GLY A 97 -27.43 -0.82 -6.87
N PRO A 98 -27.43 -1.89 -6.05
CA PRO A 98 -26.23 -2.57 -5.51
C PRO A 98 -25.20 -3.05 -6.57
N GLY A 99 -25.49 -2.88 -7.87
CA GLY A 99 -24.62 -3.21 -8.98
C GLY A 99 -23.42 -2.29 -9.19
N VAL A 100 -23.44 -1.03 -8.73
CA VAL A 100 -22.30 -0.09 -8.94
C VAL A 100 -21.06 -0.53 -8.16
N GLY A 101 -21.24 -0.97 -6.91
CA GLY A 101 -20.14 -1.49 -6.10
C GLY A 101 -19.55 -2.76 -6.70
N LEU A 102 -20.41 -3.69 -7.12
CA LEU A 102 -19.98 -4.95 -7.75
C LEU A 102 -19.28 -4.72 -9.10
N ALA A 103 -19.80 -3.82 -9.94
CA ALA A 103 -19.16 -3.44 -11.20
C ALA A 103 -17.78 -2.79 -10.96
N THR A 104 -17.65 -1.97 -9.92
CA THR A 104 -16.37 -1.36 -9.54
C THR A 104 -15.38 -2.41 -9.06
N PHE A 105 -15.79 -3.42 -8.29
CA PHE A 105 -14.95 -4.57 -7.98
C PHE A 105 -14.52 -5.32 -9.25
N GLY A 106 -15.42 -5.50 -10.22
CA GLY A 106 -15.07 -6.07 -11.53
C GLY A 106 -13.97 -5.30 -12.25
N VAL A 107 -14.08 -3.97 -12.30
CA VAL A 107 -13.04 -3.08 -12.84
C VAL A 107 -11.73 -3.23 -12.08
N LEU A 108 -11.76 -3.23 -10.75
CA LEU A 108 -10.56 -3.39 -9.91
C LEU A 108 -9.87 -4.75 -10.14
N LEU A 109 -10.63 -5.83 -10.34
CA LEU A 109 -10.10 -7.15 -10.65
C LEU A 109 -9.46 -7.19 -12.05
N LEU A 110 -10.06 -6.52 -13.04
CA LEU A 110 -9.46 -6.37 -14.38
C LEU A 110 -8.18 -5.54 -14.34
N LEU A 111 -8.18 -4.42 -13.61
CA LEU A 111 -7.00 -3.61 -13.40
C LEU A 111 -5.89 -4.40 -12.68
N HIS A 112 -6.24 -5.21 -11.68
CA HIS A 112 -5.31 -6.11 -10.98
C HIS A 112 -4.74 -7.17 -11.92
N ALA A 113 -5.54 -7.78 -12.80
CA ALA A 113 -5.07 -8.78 -13.77
C ALA A 113 -4.00 -8.22 -14.73
N CYS A 114 -3.99 -6.91 -14.97
CA CYS A 114 -2.99 -6.20 -15.77
C CYS A 114 -1.70 -5.84 -15.03
N VAL A 115 -1.64 -6.04 -13.70
CA VAL A 115 -0.44 -5.75 -12.91
C VAL A 115 0.64 -6.81 -13.14
N PRO A 116 1.94 -6.44 -13.15
CA PRO A 116 3.01 -7.41 -13.27
C PRO A 116 2.92 -8.50 -12.18
N PRO A 117 3.16 -9.77 -12.55
CA PRO A 117 2.91 -10.89 -11.65
C PRO A 117 3.84 -10.87 -10.45
N ALA A 118 3.36 -11.48 -9.36
CA ALA A 118 4.16 -11.80 -8.19
C ALA A 118 4.88 -10.56 -7.59
N PRO A 119 4.14 -9.53 -7.13
CA PRO A 119 4.70 -8.45 -6.34
C PRO A 119 5.35 -8.99 -5.06
N PHE A 120 6.36 -8.28 -4.52
CA PHE A 120 6.95 -8.65 -3.23
C PHE A 120 5.88 -8.80 -2.14
N GLY A 121 5.98 -9.86 -1.32
CA GLY A 121 4.98 -10.19 -0.31
C GLY A 121 3.89 -11.19 -0.77
N SER A 122 3.76 -11.45 -2.07
CA SER A 122 2.92 -12.54 -2.60
C SER A 122 3.52 -13.93 -2.36
N LEU A 123 2.67 -14.96 -2.33
CA LEU A 123 3.11 -16.36 -2.36
C LEU A 123 3.99 -16.65 -3.58
N ASP A 124 3.62 -16.12 -4.75
CA ASP A 124 4.35 -16.32 -5.99
C ASP A 124 5.74 -15.63 -6.01
N ALA A 125 5.98 -14.69 -5.09
CA ALA A 125 7.28 -14.05 -4.90
C ALA A 125 8.15 -14.73 -3.82
N ARG A 126 7.66 -15.80 -3.17
CA ARG A 126 8.46 -16.54 -2.18
C ARG A 126 9.68 -17.18 -2.84
N GLY A 127 10.78 -17.24 -2.09
CA GLY A 127 12.02 -17.87 -2.54
C GLY A 127 12.91 -17.02 -3.44
N ARG A 128 12.50 -15.81 -3.88
CA ARG A 128 13.39 -14.94 -4.66
C ARG A 128 14.65 -14.57 -3.88
N ILE A 129 15.76 -14.48 -4.60
CA ILE A 129 17.01 -13.93 -4.06
C ILE A 129 16.89 -12.40 -3.99
N ASP A 130 16.56 -11.75 -5.10
CA ASP A 130 16.28 -10.31 -5.12
C ASP A 130 14.88 -10.01 -4.56
N PRO A 131 14.75 -9.31 -3.41
CA PRO A 131 13.45 -8.94 -2.86
C PRO A 131 12.68 -7.96 -3.75
N ARG A 132 13.33 -7.16 -4.59
CA ARG A 132 12.69 -6.24 -5.53
C ARG A 132 12.05 -6.99 -6.69
N GLY A 133 12.75 -8.03 -7.16
CA GLY A 133 12.34 -8.85 -8.31
C GLY A 133 12.07 -8.07 -9.59
N GLY A 134 12.65 -6.87 -9.74
CA GLY A 134 12.39 -5.94 -10.85
C GLY A 134 10.94 -5.48 -10.98
N TRP A 135 10.12 -5.68 -9.94
CA TRP A 135 8.69 -5.39 -10.01
C TRP A 135 8.45 -3.87 -9.95
N GLN A 136 7.78 -3.33 -10.96
CA GLN A 136 7.30 -1.94 -10.98
C GLN A 136 5.94 -1.87 -11.68
N ARG A 137 5.00 -1.11 -11.12
CA ARG A 137 3.68 -0.93 -11.74
C ARG A 137 3.76 0.11 -12.86
N PRO A 138 3.31 -0.20 -14.09
CA PRO A 138 3.26 0.77 -15.18
C PRO A 138 2.38 1.98 -14.87
N ARG A 139 2.77 3.18 -15.31
CA ARG A 139 1.98 4.40 -15.06
C ARG A 139 0.63 4.43 -15.80
N TRP A 140 0.56 3.85 -17.00
CA TRP A 140 -0.68 3.81 -17.78
C TRP A 140 -1.83 3.16 -17.01
N LEU A 141 -1.52 2.24 -16.09
CA LEU A 141 -2.51 1.57 -15.28
C LEU A 141 -3.14 2.52 -14.24
N GLY A 142 -2.36 3.48 -13.73
CA GLY A 142 -2.87 4.58 -12.91
C GLY A 142 -3.70 5.58 -13.73
N ASP A 143 -3.31 5.85 -14.97
CA ASP A 143 -4.10 6.68 -15.89
C ASP A 143 -5.46 6.04 -16.20
N LEU A 144 -5.46 4.73 -16.49
CA LEU A 144 -6.67 3.97 -16.76
C LEU A 144 -7.58 3.92 -15.53
N ALA A 145 -7.02 3.71 -14.34
CA ALA A 145 -7.79 3.77 -13.09
C ALA A 145 -8.42 5.15 -12.86
N TRP A 146 -7.70 6.23 -13.18
CA TRP A 146 -8.28 7.58 -13.10
C TRP A 146 -9.39 7.80 -14.13
N ALA A 147 -9.28 7.25 -15.34
CA ALA A 147 -10.38 7.27 -16.31
C ALA A 147 -11.63 6.56 -15.74
N PHE A 148 -11.45 5.43 -15.04
CA PHE A 148 -12.56 4.76 -14.34
C PHE A 148 -13.13 5.59 -13.19
N VAL A 149 -12.30 6.31 -12.44
CA VAL A 149 -12.78 7.29 -11.44
C VAL A 149 -13.70 8.32 -12.11
N VAL A 150 -13.28 8.90 -13.23
CA VAL A 150 -14.11 9.85 -14.00
C VAL A 150 -15.41 9.20 -14.46
N LEU A 151 -15.37 7.97 -14.97
CA LEU A 151 -16.57 7.26 -15.41
C LEU A 151 -17.56 6.99 -14.27
N VAL A 152 -17.07 6.52 -13.12
CA VAL A 152 -17.91 6.26 -11.94
C VAL A 152 -18.55 7.54 -11.42
N VAL A 153 -17.75 8.61 -11.28
CA VAL A 153 -18.25 9.92 -10.83
C VAL A 153 -19.20 10.56 -11.84
N ALA A 154 -18.88 10.55 -13.13
CA ALA A 154 -19.71 11.12 -14.19
C ALA A 154 -21.07 10.41 -14.29
N ARG A 155 -21.09 9.09 -14.10
CA ARG A 155 -22.33 8.34 -14.03
C ARG A 155 -23.17 8.76 -12.83
N GLY A 156 -22.60 8.83 -11.63
CA GLY A 156 -23.30 9.30 -10.43
C GLY A 156 -23.80 10.74 -10.57
N ALA A 157 -23.00 11.61 -11.18
CA ALA A 157 -23.38 12.99 -11.47
C ALA A 157 -24.52 13.08 -12.49
N ALA A 158 -24.51 12.26 -13.55
CA ALA A 158 -25.57 12.23 -14.54
C ALA A 158 -26.93 11.88 -13.91
N VAL A 159 -26.98 10.90 -13.00
CA VAL A 159 -28.21 10.55 -12.27
C VAL A 159 -28.74 11.74 -11.47
N SER A 160 -27.85 12.37 -10.69
CA SER A 160 -28.20 13.48 -9.79
C SER A 160 -28.58 14.75 -10.54
N LEU A 161 -27.89 15.07 -11.64
CA LEU A 161 -28.13 16.29 -12.43
C LEU A 161 -29.36 16.17 -13.33
N LEU A 162 -29.65 14.98 -13.86
CA LEU A 162 -30.84 14.72 -14.68
C LEU A 162 -32.10 14.43 -13.85
N GLY A 163 -32.00 14.39 -12.52
CA GLY A 163 -33.14 14.10 -11.64
C GLY A 163 -33.69 12.69 -11.81
N LEU A 164 -32.84 11.73 -12.18
CA LEU A 164 -33.23 10.33 -12.42
C LEU A 164 -33.26 9.51 -11.12
N SER A 165 -32.69 10.01 -10.03
CA SER A 165 -32.88 9.46 -8.69
C SER A 165 -34.23 9.91 -8.14
N PRO A 166 -35.07 9.02 -7.59
CA PRO A 166 -36.24 9.45 -6.86
C PRO A 166 -35.71 9.95 -5.53
N GLU A 167 -35.75 11.25 -5.32
CA GLU A 167 -35.64 11.82 -3.99
C GLU A 167 -34.46 11.24 -3.19
N ALA A 168 -33.24 11.59 -3.58
CA ALA A 168 -32.15 11.52 -2.61
C ALA A 168 -32.59 12.37 -1.41
N ASP A 169 -32.85 11.71 -0.28
CA ASP A 169 -33.28 12.17 1.05
C ASP A 169 -32.32 13.21 1.69
N LEU A 170 -31.87 14.18 0.91
CA LEU A 170 -31.17 15.36 1.38
C LEU A 170 -32.19 16.48 1.55
N PRO A 171 -32.10 17.29 2.62
CA PRO A 171 -33.04 18.36 2.92
C PRO A 171 -33.23 19.40 1.80
N SER A 172 -32.35 19.42 0.79
CA SER A 172 -32.57 20.22 -0.42
C SER A 172 -31.96 19.58 -1.68
N PRO A 173 -32.72 19.48 -2.79
CA PRO A 173 -32.22 18.94 -4.07
C PRO A 173 -31.13 19.83 -4.72
N GLY A 174 -31.00 21.09 -4.28
CA GLY A 174 -29.91 21.98 -4.69
C GLY A 174 -28.53 21.52 -4.20
N ILE A 175 -28.44 21.01 -2.96
CA ILE A 175 -27.18 20.52 -2.38
C ILE A 175 -26.70 19.27 -3.13
N GLY A 176 -27.60 18.33 -3.46
CA GLY A 176 -27.25 17.13 -4.21
C GLY A 176 -26.69 17.43 -5.60
N ARG A 177 -27.30 18.35 -6.35
CA ARG A 177 -26.80 18.77 -7.67
C ARG A 177 -25.46 19.52 -7.59
N ALA A 178 -25.31 20.40 -6.60
CA ALA A 178 -24.06 21.13 -6.39
C ALA A 178 -22.90 20.17 -6.02
N SER A 179 -23.17 19.21 -5.14
CA SER A 179 -22.25 18.12 -4.78
C SER A 179 -21.81 17.32 -6.01
N ALA A 180 -22.77 16.82 -6.79
CA ALA A 180 -22.51 16.06 -8.01
C ALA A 180 -21.67 16.84 -9.04
N GLY A 181 -21.95 18.15 -9.20
CA GLY A 181 -21.17 19.02 -10.08
C GLY A 181 -19.73 19.21 -9.59
N LEU A 182 -19.53 19.39 -8.27
CA LEU A 182 -18.20 19.51 -7.66
C LEU A 182 -17.39 18.23 -7.83
N GLU A 183 -17.96 17.06 -7.53
CA GLU A 183 -17.30 15.76 -7.69
C GLU A 183 -16.85 15.55 -9.14
N LEU A 184 -17.73 15.81 -10.11
CA LEU A 184 -17.42 15.69 -11.53
C LEU A 184 -16.29 16.64 -11.95
N ALA A 185 -16.31 17.89 -11.48
CA ALA A 185 -15.25 18.85 -11.76
C ALA A 185 -13.90 18.39 -11.17
N LEU A 186 -13.88 17.88 -9.94
CA LEU A 186 -12.67 17.34 -9.30
C LEU A 186 -12.14 16.10 -10.04
N ALA A 187 -13.02 15.19 -10.45
CA ALA A 187 -12.64 13.98 -11.19
C ALA A 187 -12.05 14.32 -12.57
N LEU A 188 -12.73 15.18 -13.34
CA LEU A 188 -12.26 15.64 -14.66
C LEU A 188 -10.95 16.42 -14.57
N GLY A 189 -10.80 17.27 -13.56
CA GLY A 189 -9.55 18.00 -13.32
C GLY A 189 -8.34 17.06 -13.15
N GLY A 190 -8.56 15.85 -12.63
CA GLY A 190 -7.50 14.86 -12.46
C GLY A 190 -7.06 14.16 -13.76
N LEU A 191 -7.71 14.43 -14.90
CA LEU A 191 -7.15 14.09 -16.22
C LEU A 191 -5.83 14.83 -16.45
N ALA A 192 -5.67 16.03 -15.87
CA ALA A 192 -4.39 16.71 -15.77
C ALA A 192 -3.54 16.06 -14.67
N ARG A 193 -2.53 15.26 -15.06
CA ARG A 193 -1.68 14.49 -14.13
C ARG A 193 -1.07 15.31 -13.00
N GLY A 194 -0.64 16.55 -13.28
CA GLY A 194 -0.04 17.46 -12.30
C GLY A 194 -0.99 17.89 -11.17
N LEU A 195 -2.31 17.80 -11.37
CA LEU A 195 -3.31 18.14 -10.35
C LEU A 195 -3.76 16.93 -9.53
N ARG A 196 -3.50 15.70 -9.99
CA ARG A 196 -3.97 14.46 -9.35
C ARG A 196 -3.68 14.37 -7.85
N PRO A 197 -2.49 14.70 -7.31
CA PRO A 197 -2.24 14.57 -5.88
C PRO A 197 -3.23 15.39 -5.02
N ARG A 198 -3.53 16.62 -5.46
CA ARG A 198 -4.44 17.53 -4.74
C ARG A 198 -5.89 17.11 -4.93
N LEU A 199 -6.28 16.79 -6.17
CA LEU A 199 -7.65 16.41 -6.51
C LEU A 199 -8.03 15.04 -5.94
N TRP A 200 -7.09 14.09 -5.91
CA TRP A 200 -7.27 12.81 -5.25
C TRP A 200 -7.55 12.98 -3.75
N LEU A 201 -6.79 13.85 -3.08
CA LEU A 201 -6.99 14.13 -1.66
C LEU A 201 -8.34 14.82 -1.42
N ALA A 202 -8.66 15.84 -2.22
CA ALA A 202 -9.92 16.56 -2.12
C ALA A 202 -11.13 15.65 -2.33
N LEU A 203 -11.11 14.85 -3.41
CA LEU A 203 -12.18 13.92 -3.75
C LEU A 203 -12.28 12.77 -2.72
N GLY A 204 -11.15 12.22 -2.26
CA GLY A 204 -11.13 11.20 -1.22
C GLY A 204 -11.71 11.71 0.11
N LEU A 205 -11.29 12.89 0.56
CA LEU A 205 -11.82 13.52 1.77
C LEU A 205 -13.32 13.86 1.62
N TRP A 206 -13.72 14.30 0.44
CA TRP A 206 -15.13 14.55 0.13
C TRP A 206 -15.98 13.29 0.31
N HIS A 207 -15.60 12.17 -0.31
CA HIS A 207 -16.36 10.91 -0.19
C HIS A 207 -16.34 10.34 1.23
N VAL A 208 -15.21 10.41 1.95
CA VAL A 208 -15.14 9.97 3.35
C VAL A 208 -16.03 10.84 4.24
N GLY A 209 -15.99 12.17 4.06
CA GLY A 209 -16.82 13.11 4.81
C GLY A 209 -18.31 12.95 4.51
N TRP A 210 -18.66 12.78 3.23
CA TRP A 210 -20.03 12.50 2.81
C TRP A 210 -20.56 11.21 3.41
N TRP A 211 -19.79 10.12 3.32
CA TRP A 211 -20.19 8.86 3.92
C TRP A 211 -20.32 8.97 5.45
N ALA A 212 -19.39 9.67 6.13
CA ALA A 212 -19.51 9.87 7.58
C ALA A 212 -20.78 10.66 7.96
N ALA A 213 -21.20 11.63 7.13
CA ALA A 213 -22.40 12.42 7.35
C ALA A 213 -23.71 11.67 7.02
N PHE A 214 -23.66 10.75 6.03
CA PHE A 214 -24.84 10.08 5.47
C PHE A 214 -24.71 8.55 5.47
N ALA A 215 -24.00 7.98 6.45
CA ALA A 215 -23.64 6.55 6.47
C ALA A 215 -24.85 5.61 6.40
N ALA A 216 -25.99 6.03 6.96
CA ALA A 216 -27.22 5.24 6.99
C ALA A 216 -27.93 5.13 5.63
N THR A 217 -27.69 6.08 4.72
CA THR A 217 -28.38 6.19 3.42
C THR A 217 -27.44 6.10 2.22
N SER A 218 -26.12 6.11 2.47
CA SER A 218 -25.11 6.03 1.41
C SER A 218 -24.77 4.59 1.07
N PRO A 219 -24.56 4.27 -0.23
CA PRO A 219 -24.04 2.97 -0.63
C PRO A 219 -22.65 2.71 -0.04
N ASP A 220 -22.24 1.44 0.01
CA ASP A 220 -20.92 1.03 0.50
C ASP A 220 -19.80 1.81 -0.21
N PRO A 221 -18.99 2.61 0.52
CA PRO A 221 -17.93 3.42 -0.07
C PRO A 221 -16.70 2.57 -0.44
N CYS A 222 -16.59 1.34 0.09
CA CYS A 222 -15.42 0.48 -0.03
C CYS A 222 -14.91 0.33 -1.49
N PRO A 223 -15.72 -0.08 -2.47
CA PRO A 223 -15.23 -0.26 -3.84
C PRO A 223 -14.69 1.04 -4.47
N PHE A 224 -15.33 2.18 -4.21
CA PHE A 224 -14.87 3.46 -4.74
C PHE A 224 -13.57 3.92 -4.05
N LEU A 225 -13.46 3.75 -2.73
CA LEU A 225 -12.23 4.04 -1.98
C LEU A 225 -11.08 3.14 -2.43
N LEU A 226 -11.34 1.86 -2.73
CA LEU A 226 -10.35 0.96 -3.32
C LEU A 226 -9.94 1.39 -4.74
N LEU A 227 -10.87 1.88 -5.55
CA LEU A 227 -10.54 2.46 -6.86
C LEU A 227 -9.67 3.70 -6.72
N MET A 228 -9.98 4.59 -5.76
CA MET A 228 -9.15 5.74 -5.43
C MET A 228 -7.76 5.33 -4.97
N LEU A 229 -7.65 4.37 -4.05
CA LEU A 229 -6.36 3.85 -3.59
C LEU A 229 -5.55 3.27 -4.75
N PHE A 230 -6.18 2.56 -5.69
CA PHE A 230 -5.50 2.05 -6.88
C PHE A 230 -5.07 3.18 -7.82
N ALA A 231 -5.90 4.20 -8.02
CA ALA A 231 -5.59 5.35 -8.87
C ALA A 231 -4.49 6.26 -8.28
N ALA A 232 -4.22 6.15 -6.97
CA ALA A 232 -3.14 6.87 -6.32
C ALA A 232 -1.75 6.47 -6.86
N ASP A 233 -0.82 7.42 -6.80
CA ASP A 233 0.61 7.15 -6.98
C ASP A 233 1.34 7.45 -5.66
N PRO A 234 1.91 6.44 -4.98
CA PRO A 234 2.70 6.64 -3.77
C PRO A 234 3.88 7.60 -3.96
N GLY A 235 4.34 7.81 -5.20
CA GLY A 235 5.34 8.82 -5.55
C GLY A 235 4.91 10.25 -5.24
N TRP A 236 3.61 10.52 -5.03
CA TRP A 236 3.11 11.82 -4.56
C TRP A 236 3.55 12.16 -3.12
N TRP A 237 3.87 11.14 -2.32
CA TRP A 237 4.34 11.29 -0.96
C TRP A 237 5.75 10.74 -0.85
N PRO A 238 6.76 11.45 -1.38
CA PRO A 238 8.13 10.98 -1.35
C PRO A 238 8.57 10.71 0.09
N GLY A 239 9.49 9.77 0.24
CA GLY A 239 10.14 9.47 1.51
C GLY A 239 10.86 10.67 2.11
N ARG A 240 11.15 10.61 3.40
CA ARG A 240 12.12 11.52 4.02
C ARG A 240 13.54 10.98 3.77
N SER A 241 14.13 11.25 2.61
CA SER A 241 15.59 11.31 2.53
C SER A 241 15.98 12.58 3.30
N ALA A 242 16.15 12.47 4.61
CA ALA A 242 16.57 13.60 5.42
C ALA A 242 17.85 14.17 4.80
N ALA A 243 17.79 15.43 4.34
CA ALA A 243 18.93 16.33 4.42
C ALA A 243 20.24 15.89 3.72
N LEU A 244 20.21 15.20 2.58
CA LEU A 244 21.34 15.24 1.64
C LEU A 244 21.57 16.66 1.08
N ALA A 245 20.56 17.54 1.21
CA ALA A 245 20.68 18.96 0.91
C ALA A 245 21.41 19.78 1.98
N ASP A 246 21.42 19.35 3.25
CA ASP A 246 21.99 20.13 4.38
C ASP A 246 23.31 19.55 4.92
N LEU A 247 23.61 18.28 4.62
CA LEU A 247 24.90 17.65 4.97
C LEU A 247 25.96 17.76 3.86
N ARG A 248 25.65 18.41 2.74
CA ARG A 248 26.65 18.72 1.70
C ARG A 248 27.77 19.65 2.19
N THR A 249 27.63 20.26 3.36
CA THR A 249 28.54 21.34 3.79
C THR A 249 29.44 21.09 4.98
N THR A 250 29.32 20.08 5.86
CA THR A 250 30.16 20.13 7.10
C THR A 250 30.72 18.86 7.75
N ARG A 251 30.44 17.61 7.33
CA ARG A 251 31.18 16.48 7.92
C ARG A 251 31.23 15.25 7.03
N ARG A 252 32.39 14.97 6.42
CA ARG A 252 32.76 13.62 6.00
C ARG A 252 33.16 12.83 7.24
N ASP A 253 32.86 11.54 7.28
CA ASP A 253 33.42 10.66 8.31
C ASP A 253 34.96 10.55 8.14
N GLU A 254 35.64 9.89 9.10
CA GLU A 254 37.10 9.66 9.07
C GLU A 254 37.58 8.94 7.79
N THR A 255 36.67 8.30 7.05
CA THR A 255 36.96 7.59 5.80
C THR A 255 36.71 8.43 4.53
N GLY A 256 36.27 9.68 4.68
CA GLY A 256 35.96 10.56 3.56
C GLY A 256 34.60 10.29 2.91
N THR A 257 33.76 9.44 3.51
CA THR A 257 32.44 9.06 2.99
C THR A 257 31.36 9.98 3.54
N ALA A 258 30.33 10.25 2.74
CA ALA A 258 29.17 11.02 3.21
C ALA A 258 28.43 10.25 4.32
N PRO A 259 27.99 10.94 5.39
CA PRO A 259 27.25 10.31 6.47
C PRO A 259 25.97 9.67 5.94
N HIS A 260 25.68 8.46 6.39
CA HIS A 260 24.55 7.66 5.95
C HIS A 260 23.91 6.98 7.16
N ALA A 261 22.60 6.81 7.12
CA ALA A 261 21.90 6.02 8.13
C ALA A 261 22.26 4.53 8.02
N VAL A 262 22.34 3.86 9.17
CA VAL A 262 22.63 2.43 9.27
C VAL A 262 21.57 1.75 10.11
N LEU A 263 20.88 0.78 9.52
CA LEU A 263 19.95 -0.11 10.21
C LEU A 263 20.70 -1.35 10.72
N TYR A 264 20.87 -1.40 12.03
CA TYR A 264 21.35 -2.58 12.72
C TYR A 264 20.21 -3.56 13.01
N TYR A 265 20.46 -4.85 12.80
CA TYR A 265 19.46 -5.90 12.98
C TYR A 265 20.04 -7.16 13.62
N ASP A 266 19.19 -7.96 14.28
CA ASP A 266 19.59 -9.26 14.83
C ASP A 266 19.90 -10.27 13.72
N GLY A 267 21.19 -10.59 13.55
CA GLY A 267 21.70 -11.47 12.50
C GLY A 267 21.20 -12.92 12.61
N ASP A 268 20.82 -13.36 13.81
CA ASP A 268 20.37 -14.74 14.10
C ASP A 268 18.84 -14.86 14.07
N CYS A 269 18.12 -13.79 13.72
CA CYS A 269 16.67 -13.74 13.72
C CYS A 269 16.07 -13.74 12.31
N GLY A 270 15.30 -14.79 11.98
CA GLY A 270 14.63 -14.91 10.69
C GLY A 270 13.62 -13.80 10.41
N PHE A 271 12.93 -13.31 11.44
CA PHE A 271 12.03 -12.16 11.32
C PHE A 271 12.79 -10.88 10.99
N CYS A 272 13.92 -10.60 11.67
CA CYS A 272 14.72 -9.40 11.40
C CYS A 272 15.29 -9.41 9.98
N HIS A 273 15.79 -10.56 9.51
CA HIS A 273 16.21 -10.74 8.11
C HIS A 273 15.08 -10.46 7.12
N ARG A 274 13.87 -10.94 7.39
CA ARG A 274 12.72 -10.69 6.53
C ARG A 274 12.37 -9.20 6.51
N SER A 275 12.42 -8.52 7.66
CA SER A 275 12.19 -7.08 7.77
C SER A 275 13.20 -6.27 6.95
N VAL A 276 14.50 -6.61 7.02
CA VAL A 276 15.54 -6.00 6.16
C VAL A 276 15.22 -6.19 4.68
N ARG A 277 14.76 -7.39 4.29
CA ARG A 277 14.34 -7.64 2.90
C ARG A 277 13.13 -6.82 2.47
N VAL A 278 12.19 -6.53 3.38
CA VAL A 278 11.10 -5.58 3.10
C VAL A 278 11.70 -4.20 2.83
N VAL A 279 12.54 -3.69 3.72
CA VAL A 279 13.14 -2.36 3.54
C VAL A 279 13.88 -2.26 2.19
N LEU A 280 14.63 -3.31 1.81
CA LEU A 280 15.31 -3.39 0.50
C LEU A 280 14.35 -3.44 -0.71
N SER A 281 13.19 -4.11 -0.60
CA SER A 281 12.20 -4.09 -1.70
C SER A 281 11.53 -2.73 -1.83
N GLU A 282 11.24 -2.10 -0.70
CA GLU A 282 10.46 -0.87 -0.64
C GLU A 282 11.29 0.37 -0.98
N GLU A 283 12.59 0.40 -0.68
CA GLU A 283 13.49 1.50 -1.04
C GLU A 283 13.55 1.74 -2.55
N THR A 284 13.20 0.76 -3.39
CA THR A 284 13.28 0.92 -4.85
C THR A 284 12.15 1.68 -5.51
N GLY A 285 11.06 1.94 -4.77
CA GLY A 285 9.96 2.77 -5.27
C GLY A 285 10.09 4.25 -4.89
N THR A 286 11.17 4.65 -4.21
CA THR A 286 11.37 6.06 -3.86
C THR A 286 11.97 6.83 -5.05
N PRO A 287 11.53 8.08 -5.31
CA PRO A 287 12.12 8.92 -6.36
C PRO A 287 13.63 9.14 -6.18
N GLU A 288 14.12 9.10 -4.94
CA GLU A 288 15.55 9.13 -4.62
C GLU A 288 15.94 7.93 -3.76
N PRO A 289 17.07 7.25 -4.04
CA PRO A 289 17.53 6.13 -3.23
C PRO A 289 17.92 6.61 -1.83
N LEU A 290 17.35 5.99 -0.79
CA LEU A 290 17.54 6.38 0.61
C LEU A 290 18.96 6.17 1.13
N ARG A 291 19.77 5.35 0.43
CA ARG A 291 21.16 5.04 0.78
C ARG A 291 21.33 4.46 2.20
N LEU A 292 20.27 3.87 2.76
CA LEU A 292 20.31 3.14 4.02
C LEU A 292 21.26 1.94 3.93
N ARG A 293 22.21 1.87 4.87
CA ARG A 293 23.08 0.70 5.02
C ARG A 293 22.54 -0.24 6.09
N PHE A 294 23.01 -1.48 6.09
CA PHE A 294 22.55 -2.53 6.98
C PHE A 294 23.74 -3.22 7.63
N ALA A 295 23.63 -3.57 8.91
CA ALA A 295 24.67 -4.32 9.60
C ALA A 295 24.06 -5.21 10.68
N PRO A 296 24.58 -6.43 10.93
CA PRO A 296 24.17 -7.22 12.08
C PRO A 296 24.52 -6.51 13.41
N LEU A 297 23.75 -6.72 14.48
CA LEU A 297 24.11 -6.27 15.83
C LEU A 297 25.39 -6.97 16.33
N GLN A 298 25.66 -8.19 15.84
CA GLN A 298 26.84 -9.00 16.17
C GLN A 298 28.11 -8.59 15.39
N SER A 299 28.05 -7.54 14.58
CA SER A 299 29.10 -7.18 13.64
C SER A 299 30.18 -6.26 14.26
N ALA A 300 31.39 -6.28 13.71
CA ALA A 300 32.47 -5.40 14.16
C ALA A 300 32.13 -3.93 13.92
N HIS A 301 31.38 -3.65 12.84
CA HIS A 301 30.86 -2.33 12.54
C HIS A 301 29.88 -1.80 13.62
N PHE A 302 29.03 -2.64 14.21
CA PHE A 302 28.19 -2.23 15.35
C PHE A 302 29.05 -1.90 16.58
N THR A 303 30.01 -2.77 16.91
CA THR A 303 30.88 -2.57 18.06
C THR A 303 31.66 -1.25 17.97
N ARG A 304 32.27 -0.98 16.81
CA ARG A 304 33.11 0.21 16.59
C ARG A 304 32.34 1.53 16.57
N HIS A 305 31.13 1.53 16.04
CA HIS A 305 30.40 2.79 15.78
C HIS A 305 29.19 3.01 16.69
N VAL A 306 28.80 2.03 17.49
CA VAL A 306 27.68 2.12 18.43
C VAL A 306 28.11 1.65 19.81
N ALA A 307 28.55 0.40 19.97
CA ALA A 307 28.75 -0.18 21.30
C ALA A 307 29.92 0.44 22.08
N SER A 308 30.95 0.94 21.40
CA SER A 308 32.11 1.58 22.03
C SER A 308 31.90 3.06 22.38
N ARG A 309 30.70 3.60 22.15
CA ARG A 309 30.41 5.01 22.43
C ARG A 309 30.17 5.21 23.92
N PRO A 310 30.81 6.21 24.55
CA PRO A 310 30.69 6.44 25.99
C PRO A 310 29.29 6.92 26.41
N ASP A 311 28.50 7.47 25.47
CA ASP A 311 27.13 7.94 25.70
C ASP A 311 26.06 6.86 25.49
N VAL A 312 26.46 5.62 25.21
CA VAL A 312 25.56 4.50 24.90
C VAL A 312 25.68 3.41 25.95
N ASP A 313 24.58 3.15 26.64
CA ASP A 313 24.41 1.94 27.44
C ASP A 313 23.99 0.78 26.53
N VAL A 314 24.93 -0.14 26.27
CA VAL A 314 24.72 -1.27 25.36
C VAL A 314 23.69 -2.26 25.92
N ASP A 315 23.64 -2.43 27.24
CA ASP A 315 22.73 -3.38 27.89
C ASP A 315 21.26 -2.89 27.84
N ALA A 316 21.06 -1.59 27.68
CA ALA A 316 19.74 -0.99 27.48
C ALA A 316 19.25 -1.05 26.03
N LEU A 317 20.11 -1.40 25.05
CA LEU A 317 19.72 -1.48 23.65
C LEU A 317 18.88 -2.74 23.36
N PRO A 318 17.88 -2.66 22.46
CA PRO A 318 17.13 -3.84 22.07
C PRO A 318 17.97 -4.78 21.21
N ASP A 319 17.80 -6.07 21.43
CA ASP A 319 18.43 -7.15 20.68
C ASP A 319 17.77 -7.44 19.31
N SER A 320 17.02 -6.47 18.76
CA SER A 320 16.18 -6.65 17.56
C SER A 320 16.57 -5.73 16.42
N ILE A 321 16.26 -4.42 16.51
CA ILE A 321 16.73 -3.40 15.57
C ILE A 321 17.20 -2.12 16.29
N VAL A 322 18.23 -1.50 15.74
CA VAL A 322 18.74 -0.18 16.15
C VAL A 322 19.03 0.63 14.90
N LEU A 323 18.46 1.82 14.76
CA LEU A 323 18.71 2.71 13.62
C LEU A 323 19.65 3.83 14.05
N ARG A 324 20.83 3.92 13.44
CA ARG A 324 21.70 5.09 13.55
C ARG A 324 21.40 6.06 12.42
N LEU A 325 21.11 7.32 12.75
CA LEU A 325 20.91 8.40 11.80
C LEU A 325 22.24 9.01 11.35
N GLU A 326 22.18 9.82 10.30
CA GLU A 326 23.33 10.51 9.69
C GLU A 326 24.07 11.42 10.69
N ASP A 327 23.34 12.01 11.64
CA ASP A 327 23.88 12.86 12.72
C ASP A 327 24.43 12.07 13.92
N GLY A 328 24.38 10.73 13.87
CA GLY A 328 24.85 9.83 14.90
C GLY A 328 23.81 9.52 15.99
N ARG A 329 22.61 10.08 15.95
CA ARG A 329 21.55 9.70 16.91
C ARG A 329 21.11 8.26 16.71
N LEU A 330 20.76 7.60 17.81
CA LEU A 330 20.23 6.24 17.79
C LEU A 330 18.72 6.29 18.03
N LEU A 331 17.98 5.60 17.18
CA LEU A 331 16.56 5.29 17.38
C LEU A 331 16.42 3.79 17.60
N THR A 332 15.52 3.41 18.49
CA THR A 332 15.25 2.02 18.87
C THR A 332 13.74 1.75 18.82
N ARG A 333 13.35 0.48 18.91
CA ARG A 333 11.95 0.04 18.99
C ARG A 333 11.03 0.69 17.93
N SER A 334 9.85 1.15 18.36
CA SER A 334 8.85 1.75 17.46
C SER A 334 9.37 3.02 16.80
N ALA A 335 10.19 3.83 17.48
CA ALA A 335 10.78 5.03 16.90
C ALA A 335 11.67 4.72 15.69
N ALA A 336 12.50 3.67 15.77
CA ALA A 336 13.28 3.20 14.63
C ALA A 336 12.39 2.73 13.47
N ALA A 337 11.36 1.91 13.77
CA ALA A 337 10.45 1.37 12.77
C ALA A 337 9.65 2.47 12.04
N LEU A 338 9.14 3.46 12.78
CA LEU A 338 8.41 4.61 12.22
C LEU A 338 9.31 5.50 11.36
N GLU A 339 10.56 5.72 11.78
CA GLU A 339 11.51 6.52 11.00
C GLU A 339 11.89 5.82 9.70
N ILE A 340 12.12 4.50 9.72
CA ILE A 340 12.34 3.71 8.49
C ILE A 340 11.11 3.80 7.57
N ALA A 341 9.91 3.60 8.09
CA ALA A 341 8.68 3.69 7.30
C ALA A 341 8.47 5.10 6.71
N ALA A 342 8.82 6.16 7.44
CA ALA A 342 8.75 7.52 6.94
C ALA A 342 9.80 7.81 5.85
N ARG A 343 10.98 7.19 5.94
CA ARG A 343 12.03 7.22 4.92
C ARG A 343 11.58 6.49 3.66
N LEU A 344 10.89 5.36 3.76
CA LEU A 344 10.39 4.60 2.61
C LEU A 344 9.34 5.33 1.75
N GLY A 345 8.67 6.37 2.28
CA GLY A 345 7.70 7.15 1.49
C GLY A 345 6.39 6.41 1.22
N GLY A 346 5.59 6.95 0.29
CA GLY A 346 4.35 6.32 -0.16
C GLY A 346 3.39 5.95 0.98
N ALA A 347 2.82 4.75 0.88
CA ALA A 347 1.92 4.22 1.91
C ALA A 347 2.62 4.06 3.27
N TRP A 348 3.92 3.76 3.31
CA TRP A 348 4.68 3.61 4.55
C TRP A 348 4.80 4.92 5.32
N ARG A 349 5.01 6.04 4.63
CA ARG A 349 5.05 7.38 5.25
C ARG A 349 3.68 7.79 5.79
N VAL A 350 2.60 7.46 5.08
CA VAL A 350 1.24 7.71 5.57
C VAL A 350 0.99 6.88 6.83
N LEU A 351 1.30 5.58 6.80
CA LEU A 351 1.16 4.70 7.96
C LEU A 351 2.01 5.18 9.15
N ALA A 352 3.25 5.60 8.91
CA ALA A 352 4.12 6.14 9.95
C ALA A 352 3.55 7.40 10.61
N ARG A 353 2.91 8.29 9.85
CA ARG A 353 2.25 9.49 10.40
C ARG A 353 1.00 9.15 11.21
N LEU A 354 0.18 8.22 10.72
CA LEU A 354 -1.03 7.79 11.42
C LEU A 354 -0.68 7.10 12.74
N LEU A 355 0.28 6.17 12.72
CA LEU A 355 0.75 5.48 13.92
C LEU A 355 1.52 6.42 14.85
N GLY A 356 2.28 7.37 14.33
CA GLY A 356 3.01 8.37 15.11
C GLY A 356 2.12 9.35 15.88
N ALA A 357 0.81 9.39 15.62
CA ALA A 357 -0.15 10.14 16.43
C ALA A 357 -0.56 9.38 17.71
N LEU A 358 -0.24 8.08 17.82
CA LEU A 358 -0.50 7.29 19.01
C LEU A 358 0.58 7.49 20.07
N PRO A 359 0.27 7.29 21.38
CA PRO A 359 1.27 7.35 22.44
C PRO A 359 2.42 6.37 22.21
N SER A 360 3.67 6.82 22.39
CA SER A 360 4.86 5.99 22.21
C SER A 360 4.85 4.73 23.06
N ALA A 361 4.31 4.81 24.29
CA ALA A 361 4.18 3.66 25.19
C ALA A 361 3.34 2.52 24.58
N TRP A 362 2.29 2.83 23.81
CA TRP A 362 1.47 1.82 23.15
C TRP A 362 2.21 1.17 21.99
N LEU A 363 2.92 1.99 21.21
CA LEU A 363 3.70 1.52 20.07
C LEU A 363 4.88 0.65 20.52
N ASP A 364 5.56 1.03 21.60
CA ASP A 364 6.63 0.25 22.19
C ASP A 364 6.11 -1.03 22.85
N ALA A 365 4.95 -1.01 23.51
CA ALA A 365 4.32 -2.22 24.03
C ALA A 365 3.98 -3.23 22.92
N ALA A 366 3.42 -2.74 21.81
CA ALA A 366 3.16 -3.55 20.62
C ALA A 366 4.45 -4.08 19.99
N TYR A 367 5.48 -3.23 19.90
CA TYR A 367 6.81 -3.60 19.41
C TYR A 367 7.41 -4.72 20.27
N ASP A 368 7.43 -4.56 21.58
CA ASP A 368 8.02 -5.52 22.51
C ASP A 368 7.26 -6.86 22.48
N ALA A 369 5.93 -6.84 22.27
CA ALA A 369 5.15 -8.06 22.06
C ALA A 369 5.63 -8.84 20.83
N ILE A 370 5.85 -8.16 19.70
CA ILE A 370 6.41 -8.77 18.48
C ILE A 370 7.85 -9.24 18.73
N ALA A 371 8.66 -8.42 19.38
CA ALA A 371 10.06 -8.72 19.67
C ALA A 371 10.25 -10.00 20.50
N ARG A 372 9.31 -10.30 21.42
CA ARG A 372 9.31 -11.54 22.24
C ARG A 372 8.96 -12.82 21.47
N VAL A 373 8.21 -12.70 20.38
CA VAL A 373 7.83 -13.86 19.55
C VAL A 373 8.67 -13.99 18.28
N ARG A 374 9.46 -12.97 17.91
CA ARG A 374 10.18 -12.88 16.63
C ARG A 374 10.99 -14.13 16.24
N LYS A 375 11.69 -14.74 17.21
CA LYS A 375 12.53 -15.93 17.00
C LYS A 375 11.70 -17.20 16.76
N ARG A 376 10.40 -17.18 17.05
CA ARG A 376 9.44 -18.28 16.83
C ARG A 376 8.63 -18.12 15.54
N ILE A 377 8.55 -16.91 14.97
CA ILE A 377 7.75 -16.64 13.76
C ILE A 377 8.39 -17.29 12.53
N PHE A 378 9.71 -17.17 12.41
CA PHE A 378 10.47 -17.68 11.26
C PHE A 378 11.72 -18.41 11.72
N ALA A 379 12.11 -19.43 10.97
CA ALA A 379 13.35 -20.16 11.19
C ALA A 379 14.55 -19.20 11.13
N ALA A 380 15.55 -19.47 11.97
CA ALA A 380 16.81 -18.75 11.92
C ALA A 380 17.46 -18.91 10.53
N PRO A 381 18.03 -17.83 9.98
CA PRO A 381 18.76 -17.91 8.73
C PRO A 381 20.00 -18.82 8.91
N LYS A 382 20.42 -19.49 7.84
CA LYS A 382 21.62 -20.35 7.89
C LYS A 382 22.91 -19.55 8.07
N ASP A 383 22.92 -18.32 7.57
CA ASP A 383 24.03 -17.38 7.64
C ASP A 383 23.50 -16.01 8.11
N ALA A 384 24.33 -15.25 8.85
CA ALA A 384 23.99 -13.90 9.29
C ALA A 384 23.73 -12.91 8.13
N CYS A 385 24.24 -13.23 6.92
CA CYS A 385 24.02 -12.44 5.71
C CYS A 385 22.93 -13.07 4.83
N PRO A 386 21.90 -12.31 4.43
CA PRO A 386 20.95 -12.79 3.44
C PRO A 386 21.66 -12.99 2.09
N ILE A 387 21.31 -14.07 1.38
CA ILE A 387 21.75 -14.27 -0.01
C ILE A 387 21.09 -13.16 -0.86
N LEU A 388 21.91 -12.23 -1.37
CA LEU A 388 21.46 -11.06 -2.11
C LEU A 388 22.26 -10.87 -3.41
N PRO A 389 21.64 -10.22 -4.43
CA PRO A 389 22.36 -9.76 -5.63
C PRO A 389 23.58 -8.89 -5.29
N PRO A 390 24.63 -8.88 -6.13
CA PRO A 390 25.86 -8.13 -5.87
C PRO A 390 25.65 -6.64 -5.56
N ASP A 391 24.72 -5.97 -6.25
CA ASP A 391 24.44 -4.55 -6.04
C ASP A 391 23.87 -4.26 -4.65
N LEU A 392 23.02 -5.14 -4.11
CA LEU A 392 22.50 -5.02 -2.76
C LEU A 392 23.52 -5.40 -1.68
N ARG A 393 24.46 -6.30 -1.97
CA ARG A 393 25.53 -6.67 -1.03
C ARG A 393 26.43 -5.49 -0.65
N THR A 394 26.62 -4.52 -1.55
CA THR A 394 27.39 -3.30 -1.27
C THR A 394 26.79 -2.41 -0.17
N ARG A 395 25.56 -2.70 0.27
CA ARG A 395 24.83 -1.97 1.30
C ARG A 395 25.00 -2.55 2.70
N PHE A 396 25.71 -3.66 2.82
CA PHE A 396 25.92 -4.35 4.10
C PHE A 396 27.32 -4.05 4.64
N ASP A 397 27.36 -3.57 5.88
CA ASP A 397 28.58 -3.35 6.64
C ASP A 397 28.78 -4.50 7.64
N TYR A 398 30.01 -4.98 7.73
CA TYR A 398 30.41 -6.11 8.57
C TYR A 398 31.29 -5.64 9.72
#